data_AF-A0A5P1EF61-F1
#
_entry.id   AF-A0A5P1EF61-F1
#
_cell.length_a   1.000
_cell.length_b   1.000
_cell.length_c   1.000
_cell.angle_alpha   90.00
_cell.angle_beta   90.00
_cell.angle_gamma   90.00
#
_symmetry.space_group_name_H-M   'P 1'
#
loop_
_entity.id
_entity.type
_entity.pdbx_description
1 polymer ?
#
loop_
_entity_poly.entity_id
_entity_poly.type
_entity_poly.pdbx_seq_one_letter_code
_entity_poly.pdbx_strand_id
1 'polypeptide(L)'
;MLGSPLLSEAADLLQEYLKFMDDHFREAADLTFLAYRHRNYSKVIEFVQFKERLQHSYQYLMAKLEASILQLKQKADNIEEVECVLESLSYGTQLLELSNEEKLKSLTFNEDLQARPWWSPSPDVNYLSEPFEVQSSCLRENSRPKLTNKKEGDIRKTIERKSLLPRLVYLSMQTASSSMKEIIGPNGSAADASISQELEHLLEKYAKNIGHRFEDAKTSILETAKGQKSSKDFGSDIIDWVNFAIFVNAWNTHSHCSDLLYGKKCNPSSWQIVDSIIKTCVAEQLMCAQPVLTSPGSNFPVLAQLVTESFSWHILVIQSCVRSIIPQGKKKKKGIYTDHSNLPQVQALRTSIDCLTNAIQEICRWLKDQINLSEDQNLDALLSHVQKRDHEEGPGRVLQILENNASANNCELGERISRVLQSWSSANVIRKLVGAQSSLLSKFELICRSKLKLLESLKHSI
;
A
#
# COMPACT_ATOMS: atom_id res chain seq x y z
N MET A 1 -2.14 3.19 -6.50
CA MET A 1 -3.34 3.79 -5.85
C MET A 1 -3.53 3.35 -4.39
N LEU A 2 -2.89 2.24 -3.97
CA LEU A 2 -3.08 1.61 -2.66
C LEU A 2 -2.59 2.36 -1.40
N GLY A 3 -1.93 3.52 -1.56
CA GLY A 3 -1.48 4.36 -0.44
C GLY A 3 -2.52 5.35 0.08
N SER A 4 -3.70 5.42 -0.58
CA SER A 4 -4.82 6.24 -0.12
C SER A 4 -5.74 5.43 0.79
N PRO A 5 -6.31 6.03 1.87
CA PRO A 5 -7.36 5.38 2.66
C PRO A 5 -8.73 5.37 1.96
N LEU A 6 -8.86 5.96 0.76
CA LEU A 6 -10.07 5.90 -0.08
C LEU A 6 -10.18 4.54 -0.80
N LEU A 7 -10.33 3.48 -0.03
CA LEU A 7 -10.31 2.10 -0.54
C LEU A 7 -11.48 1.80 -1.47
N SER A 8 -12.66 2.38 -1.25
CA SER A 8 -13.85 2.21 -2.10
C SER A 8 -13.66 2.84 -3.47
N GLU A 9 -13.24 4.10 -3.52
CA GLU A 9 -13.08 4.86 -4.75
C GLU A 9 -11.93 4.29 -5.59
N ALA A 10 -10.87 3.81 -4.93
CA ALA A 10 -9.81 3.08 -5.62
C ALA A 10 -10.32 1.77 -6.23
N ALA A 11 -11.25 1.07 -5.55
CA ALA A 11 -11.83 -0.17 -6.06
C ALA A 11 -12.73 0.08 -7.27
N ASP A 12 -13.58 1.11 -7.19
CA ASP A 12 -14.46 1.50 -8.30
C ASP A 12 -13.63 1.86 -9.54
N LEU A 13 -12.58 2.69 -9.39
CA LEU A 13 -11.72 3.07 -10.50
C LEU A 13 -10.98 1.88 -11.12
N LEU A 14 -10.45 0.98 -10.29
CA LEU A 14 -9.77 -0.23 -10.77
C LEU A 14 -10.75 -1.18 -11.46
N GLN A 15 -11.97 -1.33 -10.93
CA GLN A 15 -13.00 -2.16 -11.52
C GLN A 15 -13.46 -1.63 -12.88
N GLU A 16 -13.70 -0.32 -12.99
CA GLU A 16 -14.05 0.32 -14.25
C GLU A 16 -12.94 0.17 -15.30
N TYR A 17 -11.68 0.35 -14.89
CA TYR A 17 -10.54 0.19 -15.78
C TYR A 17 -10.36 -1.26 -16.25
N LEU A 18 -10.46 -2.24 -15.34
CA LEU A 18 -10.38 -3.66 -15.70
C LEU A 18 -11.52 -4.07 -16.63
N LYS A 19 -12.74 -3.61 -16.34
CA LYS A 19 -13.90 -3.82 -17.22
C LYS A 19 -13.66 -3.24 -18.62
N PHE A 20 -13.15 -2.01 -18.70
CA PHE A 20 -12.79 -1.39 -19.98
C PHE A 20 -11.80 -2.25 -20.77
N MET A 21 -10.77 -2.78 -20.11
CA MET A 21 -9.78 -3.65 -20.76
C MET A 21 -10.38 -4.98 -21.22
N ASP A 22 -11.23 -5.60 -20.41
CA ASP A 22 -11.87 -6.87 -20.75
C ASP A 22 -12.89 -6.72 -21.90
N ASP A 23 -13.68 -5.64 -21.88
CA ASP A 23 -14.58 -5.26 -22.98
C ASP A 23 -13.78 -5.00 -24.26
N HIS A 24 -12.66 -4.27 -24.16
CA HIS A 24 -11.75 -4.03 -25.28
C HIS A 24 -11.20 -5.35 -25.86
N PHE A 25 -10.73 -6.29 -25.03
CA PHE A 25 -10.19 -7.55 -25.53
C PHE A 25 -11.24 -8.43 -26.22
N ARG A 26 -12.50 -8.37 -25.78
CA ARG A 26 -13.62 -9.04 -26.44
C ARG A 26 -13.90 -8.40 -27.80
N GLU A 27 -14.05 -7.09 -27.85
CA GLU A 27 -14.32 -6.36 -29.10
C GLU A 27 -13.18 -6.48 -30.11
N ALA A 28 -11.93 -6.41 -29.65
CA ALA A 28 -10.75 -6.59 -30.50
C ALA A 28 -10.71 -7.98 -31.14
N ALA A 29 -11.15 -9.03 -30.43
CA ALA A 29 -11.24 -10.37 -31.00
C ALA A 29 -12.29 -10.43 -32.13
N ASP A 30 -13.47 -9.86 -31.91
CA ASP A 30 -14.55 -9.82 -32.91
C ASP A 30 -14.13 -9.03 -34.15
N LEU A 31 -13.49 -7.87 -33.95
CA LEU A 31 -12.94 -7.05 -35.04
C LEU A 31 -11.84 -7.78 -35.83
N THR A 32 -11.02 -8.58 -35.15
CA THR A 32 -9.99 -9.41 -35.81
C THR A 32 -10.63 -10.47 -36.71
N PHE A 33 -11.67 -11.16 -36.23
CA PHE A 33 -12.42 -12.12 -37.04
C PHE A 33 -13.10 -11.45 -38.24
N LEU A 34 -13.69 -10.27 -38.03
CA LEU A 34 -14.35 -9.52 -39.10
C LEU A 34 -13.35 -9.08 -40.18
N ALA A 35 -12.19 -8.53 -39.79
CA ALA A 35 -11.14 -8.14 -40.72
C ALA A 35 -10.62 -9.33 -41.54
N TYR A 36 -10.46 -10.49 -40.90
CA TYR A 36 -10.05 -11.71 -41.57
C TYR A 36 -11.10 -12.15 -42.62
N ARG A 37 -12.39 -12.13 -42.26
CA ARG A 37 -13.49 -12.45 -43.18
C ARG A 37 -13.53 -11.55 -44.41
N HIS A 38 -13.21 -10.26 -44.24
CA HIS A 38 -13.12 -9.29 -45.34
C HIS A 38 -11.77 -9.34 -46.10
N ARG A 39 -10.91 -10.32 -45.81
CA ARG A 39 -9.58 -10.49 -46.43
C ARG A 39 -8.66 -9.28 -46.23
N ASN A 40 -8.88 -8.50 -45.16
CA ASN A 40 -8.04 -7.36 -44.82
C ASN A 40 -6.90 -7.79 -43.89
N TYR A 41 -5.99 -8.61 -44.42
CA TYR A 41 -4.93 -9.25 -43.63
C TYR A 41 -3.96 -8.25 -42.99
N SER A 42 -3.76 -7.08 -43.60
CA SER A 42 -2.96 -6.01 -42.99
C SER A 42 -3.55 -5.56 -41.64
N LYS A 43 -4.87 -5.39 -41.58
CA LYS A 43 -5.55 -4.99 -40.33
C LYS A 43 -5.60 -6.10 -39.30
N VAL A 44 -5.66 -7.36 -39.72
CA VAL A 44 -5.54 -8.51 -38.80
C VAL A 44 -4.21 -8.46 -38.06
N ILE A 45 -3.10 -8.21 -38.76
CA ILE A 45 -1.77 -8.10 -38.14
C ILE A 45 -1.71 -6.92 -37.16
N GLU A 46 -2.20 -5.75 -37.56
CA GLU A 46 -2.26 -4.57 -36.69
C GLU A 46 -3.09 -4.83 -35.41
N PHE A 47 -4.24 -5.50 -35.53
CA PHE A 47 -5.09 -5.81 -34.38
C PHE A 47 -4.43 -6.81 -33.42
N VAL A 48 -3.75 -7.83 -33.94
CA VAL A 48 -3.01 -8.78 -33.09
C VAL A 48 -1.87 -8.07 -32.36
N GLN A 49 -1.07 -7.25 -33.06
CA GLN A 49 0.02 -6.48 -32.45
C GLN A 49 -0.50 -5.50 -31.40
N PHE A 50 -1.61 -4.81 -31.67
CA PHE A 50 -2.22 -3.89 -30.72
C PHE A 50 -2.75 -4.61 -29.48
N LYS A 51 -3.42 -5.76 -29.68
CA LYS A 51 -3.88 -6.61 -28.58
C LYS A 51 -2.73 -7.10 -27.72
N GLU A 52 -1.68 -7.66 -28.32
CA GLU A 52 -0.49 -8.11 -27.58
C GLU A 52 0.15 -6.96 -26.80
N ARG A 53 0.28 -5.79 -27.43
CA ARG A 53 0.81 -4.60 -26.77
C ARG A 53 -0.01 -4.22 -25.53
N LEU A 54 -1.34 -4.25 -25.60
CA LEU A 54 -2.20 -3.93 -24.47
C LEU A 54 -2.25 -5.04 -23.41
N GLN A 55 -2.19 -6.31 -23.78
CA GLN A 55 -2.14 -7.43 -22.83
C GLN A 55 -0.88 -7.39 -21.96
N HIS A 56 0.24 -6.95 -22.53
CA HIS A 56 1.52 -6.78 -21.84
C HIS A 56 1.69 -5.37 -21.25
N SER A 57 0.66 -4.52 -21.26
CA SER A 57 0.72 -3.19 -20.66
C SER A 57 0.99 -3.29 -19.16
N TYR A 58 1.99 -2.55 -18.68
CA TYR A 58 2.24 -2.48 -17.25
C TYR A 58 1.03 -1.87 -16.50
N GLN A 59 0.27 -0.93 -17.09
CA GLN A 59 -0.95 -0.38 -16.47
C GLN A 59 -1.99 -1.45 -16.22
N TYR A 60 -2.21 -2.33 -17.20
CA TYR A 60 -3.16 -3.44 -17.08
C TYR A 60 -2.75 -4.42 -15.98
N LEU A 61 -1.48 -4.83 -15.97
CA LEU A 61 -0.96 -5.76 -14.97
C LEU A 61 -0.93 -5.15 -13.57
N MET A 62 -0.55 -3.88 -13.46
CA MET A 62 -0.57 -3.14 -12.20
C MET A 62 -2.01 -3.00 -11.68
N ALA A 63 -2.98 -2.70 -12.53
CA ALA A 63 -4.38 -2.60 -12.12
C ALA A 63 -4.92 -3.94 -11.61
N LYS A 64 -4.60 -5.06 -12.27
CA LYS A 64 -4.94 -6.41 -11.78
C LYS A 64 -4.35 -6.69 -10.40
N LEU A 65 -3.06 -6.41 -10.23
CA LEU A 65 -2.35 -6.59 -8.96
C LEU A 65 -2.94 -5.70 -7.86
N GLU A 66 -3.13 -4.41 -8.13
CA GLU A 66 -3.69 -3.47 -7.16
C GLU A 66 -5.13 -3.83 -6.81
N ALA A 67 -5.95 -4.30 -7.75
CA ALA A 67 -7.33 -4.73 -7.47
C ALA A 67 -7.35 -5.93 -6.52
N SER A 68 -6.54 -6.95 -6.77
CA SER A 68 -6.45 -8.12 -5.88
C SER A 68 -5.94 -7.76 -4.48
N ILE A 69 -4.89 -6.95 -4.38
CA ILE A 69 -4.38 -6.49 -3.08
C ILE A 69 -5.43 -5.64 -2.36
N LEU A 70 -6.15 -4.77 -3.07
CA LEU A 70 -7.19 -3.93 -2.50
C LEU A 70 -8.35 -4.76 -1.93
N GLN A 71 -8.79 -5.80 -2.63
CA GLN A 71 -9.78 -6.74 -2.12
C GLN A 71 -9.32 -7.38 -0.80
N LEU A 72 -8.07 -7.85 -0.74
CA LEU A 72 -7.50 -8.39 0.49
C LEU A 72 -7.47 -7.34 1.62
N LYS A 73 -7.09 -6.09 1.34
CA LYS A 73 -7.10 -5.00 2.34
C LYS A 73 -8.49 -4.70 2.88
N GLN A 74 -9.50 -4.62 2.00
CA GLN A 74 -10.89 -4.33 2.37
C GLN A 74 -11.51 -5.44 3.22
N LYS A 75 -11.06 -6.69 3.00
CA LYS A 75 -11.63 -7.89 3.61
C LYS A 75 -10.82 -8.40 4.81
N ALA A 76 -9.68 -7.77 5.10
CA ALA A 76 -8.75 -8.18 6.15
C ALA A 76 -9.34 -8.26 7.57
N ASP A 77 -10.52 -7.67 7.80
CA ASP A 77 -11.16 -7.73 9.11
C ASP A 77 -11.87 -9.10 9.34
N ASN A 78 -12.06 -9.91 8.30
CA ASN A 78 -12.69 -11.22 8.35
C ASN A 78 -11.81 -12.27 7.63
N ILE A 79 -11.30 -13.24 8.40
CA ILE A 79 -10.39 -14.27 7.88
C ILE A 79 -11.05 -15.16 6.82
N GLU A 80 -12.34 -15.52 6.98
CA GLU A 80 -13.06 -16.35 6.01
C GLU A 80 -13.27 -15.62 4.67
N GLU A 81 -13.53 -14.31 4.71
CA GLU A 81 -13.65 -13.50 3.49
C GLU A 81 -12.31 -13.40 2.75
N VAL A 82 -11.20 -13.27 3.48
CA VAL A 82 -9.84 -13.29 2.90
C VAL A 82 -9.50 -14.64 2.29
N GLU A 83 -9.84 -15.75 2.95
CA GLU A 83 -9.65 -17.10 2.41
C GLU A 83 -10.41 -17.25 1.07
N CYS A 84 -11.65 -16.79 0.98
CA CYS A 84 -12.42 -16.81 -0.26
C CYS A 84 -11.78 -15.99 -1.40
N VAL A 85 -11.26 -14.78 -1.08
CA VAL A 85 -10.51 -13.98 -2.06
C VAL A 85 -9.24 -14.72 -2.50
N LEU A 86 -8.48 -15.30 -1.57
CA LEU A 86 -7.27 -16.05 -1.90
C LEU A 86 -7.57 -17.29 -2.75
N GLU A 87 -8.64 -18.03 -2.46
CA GLU A 87 -9.11 -19.16 -3.28
C GLU A 87 -9.39 -18.72 -4.73
N SER A 88 -10.07 -17.58 -4.92
CA SER A 88 -10.35 -17.04 -6.26
C SER A 88 -9.08 -16.66 -7.04
N LEU A 89 -7.98 -16.41 -6.34
CA LEU A 89 -6.66 -16.06 -6.88
C LEU A 89 -5.70 -17.27 -6.92
N SER A 90 -6.23 -18.49 -6.83
CA SER A 90 -5.43 -19.73 -6.74
C SER A 90 -4.38 -19.66 -5.63
N TYR A 91 -4.77 -19.15 -4.45
CA TYR A 91 -3.93 -18.93 -3.28
C TYR A 91 -2.70 -18.04 -3.56
N GLY A 92 -2.86 -17.05 -4.46
CA GLY A 92 -1.83 -16.09 -4.85
C GLY A 92 -0.86 -16.58 -5.93
N THR A 93 -0.96 -17.83 -6.38
CA THR A 93 -0.06 -18.41 -7.40
C THR A 93 -0.22 -17.74 -8.77
N GLN A 94 -1.45 -17.41 -9.16
CA GLN A 94 -1.74 -16.74 -10.43
C GLN A 94 -1.03 -15.39 -10.54
N LEU A 95 -0.98 -14.64 -9.44
CA LEU A 95 -0.31 -13.35 -9.39
C LEU A 95 1.20 -13.51 -9.27
N LEU A 96 1.67 -14.51 -8.53
CA LEU A 96 3.10 -14.84 -8.43
C LEU A 96 3.72 -15.09 -9.80
N GLU A 97 3.01 -15.69 -10.75
CA GLU A 97 3.51 -15.88 -12.11
C GLU A 97 3.81 -14.57 -12.84
N LEU A 98 3.23 -13.44 -12.43
CA LEU A 98 3.53 -12.11 -12.99
C LEU A 98 4.94 -11.64 -12.61
N SER A 99 5.54 -12.25 -11.57
CA SER A 99 6.91 -11.99 -11.13
C SER A 99 7.98 -12.69 -11.99
N ASN A 100 7.57 -13.44 -13.02
CA ASN A 100 8.50 -14.15 -13.90
C ASN A 100 9.28 -13.15 -14.75
N GLU A 101 10.61 -13.35 -14.83
CA GLU A 101 11.49 -12.43 -15.56
C GLU A 101 11.08 -12.24 -17.02
N GLU A 102 10.61 -13.29 -17.69
CA GLU A 102 10.17 -13.22 -19.09
C GLU A 102 8.97 -12.29 -19.27
N LYS A 103 7.96 -12.42 -18.39
CA LYS A 103 6.76 -11.55 -18.39
C LYS A 103 7.11 -10.11 -18.02
N LEU A 104 8.07 -9.90 -17.11
CA LEU A 104 8.55 -8.56 -16.75
C LEU A 104 9.36 -7.90 -17.87
N LYS A 105 10.11 -8.69 -18.65
CA LYS A 105 10.87 -8.20 -19.81
C LYS A 105 9.97 -7.85 -20.99
N SER A 106 8.83 -8.54 -21.16
CA SER A 106 7.86 -8.28 -22.24
C SER A 106 6.89 -7.12 -21.96
N LEU A 107 6.99 -6.46 -20.80
CA LEU A 107 6.13 -5.33 -20.45
C LEU A 107 6.22 -4.20 -21.46
N THR A 108 5.05 -3.66 -21.84
CA THR A 108 4.93 -2.47 -22.67
C THR A 108 4.53 -1.26 -21.84
N PHE A 109 5.09 -0.10 -22.22
CA PHE A 109 4.83 1.18 -21.57
C PHE A 109 4.06 2.08 -22.54
N ASN A 110 2.76 2.24 -22.25
CA ASN A 110 1.81 2.89 -23.16
C ASN A 110 1.27 4.21 -22.58
N GLU A 111 1.96 4.79 -21.60
CA GLU A 111 1.57 6.09 -21.05
C GLU A 111 1.63 7.17 -22.13
N ASP A 112 0.58 7.97 -22.23
CA ASP A 112 0.61 9.19 -23.01
C ASP A 112 1.31 10.30 -22.22
N LEU A 113 2.64 10.34 -22.35
CA LEU A 113 3.47 11.39 -21.76
C LEU A 113 3.41 12.71 -22.55
N GLN A 114 2.76 12.72 -23.71
CA GLN A 114 2.66 13.89 -24.61
C GLN A 114 1.36 14.68 -24.43
N ALA A 115 0.31 14.04 -23.91
CA ALA A 115 -0.92 14.73 -23.50
C ALA A 115 -0.69 15.78 -22.41
N ARG A 116 0.36 15.59 -21.62
CA ARG A 116 0.76 16.53 -20.58
C ARG A 116 1.46 17.74 -21.21
N PRO A 117 1.05 18.99 -20.89
CA PRO A 117 1.75 20.17 -21.38
C PRO A 117 3.23 20.13 -21.01
N TRP A 118 4.10 20.46 -21.97
CA TRP A 118 5.56 20.36 -21.84
C TRP A 118 6.14 21.18 -20.67
N TRP A 119 5.42 22.22 -20.23
CA TRP A 119 5.79 23.11 -19.13
C TRP A 119 5.33 22.62 -17.75
N SER A 120 4.56 21.53 -17.68
CA SER A 120 4.09 21.01 -16.39
C SER A 120 5.16 20.12 -15.74
N PRO A 121 5.45 20.29 -14.42
CA PRO A 121 6.48 19.52 -13.74
C PRO A 121 6.18 18.01 -13.75
N SER A 122 7.12 17.19 -14.24
CA SER A 122 7.08 15.73 -14.04
C SER A 122 7.19 15.39 -12.55
N PRO A 123 6.40 14.45 -12.02
CA PRO A 123 6.43 14.09 -10.59
C PRO A 123 7.81 13.56 -10.16
N ASP A 124 8.58 12.98 -11.08
CA ASP A 124 9.90 12.41 -10.83
C ASP A 124 11.03 13.45 -10.85
N VAL A 125 10.72 14.71 -11.19
CA VAL A 125 11.70 15.77 -11.39
C VAL A 125 11.31 16.99 -10.57
N ASN A 126 12.04 17.24 -9.49
CA ASN A 126 11.93 18.49 -8.77
C ASN A 126 12.76 19.57 -9.51
N TYR A 127 12.07 20.46 -10.22
CA TYR A 127 12.69 21.58 -10.95
C TYR A 127 13.17 22.71 -10.02
N LEU A 128 12.81 22.66 -8.73
CA LEU A 128 13.19 23.66 -7.74
C LEU A 128 14.45 23.27 -6.94
N SER A 129 14.94 22.04 -7.08
CA SER A 129 16.14 21.56 -6.39
C SER A 129 17.47 21.93 -7.07
N GLU A 130 17.43 22.39 -8.33
CA GLU A 130 18.62 22.88 -9.05
C GLU A 130 18.48 24.39 -9.31
N PRO A 131 19.60 25.14 -9.41
CA PRO A 131 19.57 26.55 -9.77
C PRO A 131 18.83 26.75 -11.10
N PHE A 132 17.90 27.70 -11.15
CA PHE A 132 17.14 27.99 -12.35
C PHE A 132 18.04 28.65 -13.41
N GLU A 133 18.45 27.88 -14.42
CA GLU A 133 19.23 28.38 -15.56
C GLU A 133 18.33 28.53 -16.80
N VAL A 134 18.11 29.77 -17.23
CA VAL A 134 17.22 30.17 -18.35
C VAL A 134 17.57 29.48 -19.68
N GLN A 135 18.81 29.01 -19.87
CA GLN A 135 19.26 28.34 -21.10
C GLN A 135 19.04 26.82 -21.11
N SER A 136 18.75 26.18 -19.97
CA SER A 136 18.69 24.71 -19.86
C SER A 136 17.26 24.13 -19.92
N SER A 137 16.22 24.98 -19.80
CA SER A 137 14.82 24.54 -19.76
C SER A 137 14.36 23.79 -21.02
N CYS A 138 14.90 24.15 -22.19
CA CYS A 138 14.63 23.46 -23.46
C CYS A 138 15.55 22.23 -23.69
N LEU A 139 16.70 22.14 -23.03
CA LEU A 139 17.73 21.10 -23.27
C LEU A 139 17.50 19.80 -22.49
N ARG A 140 16.63 19.79 -21.47
CA ARG A 140 16.30 18.58 -20.65
C ARG A 140 15.58 17.48 -21.42
N GLU A 141 15.19 17.72 -22.67
CA GLU A 141 14.60 16.73 -23.57
C GLU A 141 15.56 15.56 -23.87
N ASN A 142 16.87 15.82 -23.88
CA ASN A 142 17.92 14.81 -24.16
C ASN A 142 18.20 13.85 -22.99
N SER A 143 17.74 14.15 -21.77
CA SER A 143 17.85 13.27 -20.59
C SER A 143 16.66 12.33 -20.39
N ARG A 144 15.59 12.50 -21.18
CA ARG A 144 14.38 11.65 -21.11
C ARG A 144 14.66 10.15 -21.24
N PRO A 145 15.55 9.66 -22.14
CA PRO A 145 15.76 8.21 -22.32
C PRO A 145 16.39 7.50 -21.11
N LYS A 146 17.26 8.20 -20.37
CA LYS A 146 17.89 7.62 -19.15
C LYS A 146 16.90 7.61 -17.98
N LEU A 147 16.05 8.62 -17.89
CA LEU A 147 15.02 8.72 -16.85
C LEU A 147 13.89 7.70 -17.08
N THR A 148 13.48 7.46 -18.33
CA THR A 148 12.49 6.43 -18.68
C THR A 148 13.00 5.05 -18.32
N ASN A 149 14.24 4.70 -18.65
CA ASN A 149 14.80 3.37 -18.33
C ASN A 149 14.87 3.10 -16.81
N LYS A 150 15.19 4.12 -16.01
CA LYS A 150 15.18 3.99 -14.54
C LYS A 150 13.75 3.79 -14.03
N LYS A 151 12.81 4.62 -14.47
CA LYS A 151 11.38 4.53 -14.11
C LYS A 151 10.79 3.17 -14.48
N GLU A 152 11.08 2.66 -15.67
CA GLU A 152 10.63 1.33 -16.11
C GLU A 152 11.21 0.21 -15.22
N GLY A 153 12.48 0.33 -14.82
CA GLY A 153 13.10 -0.58 -13.86
C GLY A 153 12.42 -0.56 -12.49
N ASP A 154 12.10 0.62 -11.98
CA ASP A 154 11.41 0.80 -10.70
C ASP A 154 9.96 0.27 -10.74
N ILE A 155 9.26 0.45 -11.86
CA ILE A 155 7.94 -0.15 -12.09
C ILE A 155 8.02 -1.68 -12.10
N ARG A 156 9.00 -2.26 -12.79
CA ARG A 156 9.20 -3.72 -12.82
C ARG A 156 9.44 -4.28 -11.42
N LYS A 157 10.30 -3.63 -10.63
CA LYS A 157 10.52 -4.00 -9.23
C LYS A 157 9.24 -3.89 -8.40
N THR A 158 8.44 -2.85 -8.61
CA THR A 158 7.17 -2.66 -7.90
C THR A 158 6.16 -3.76 -8.22
N ILE A 159 6.02 -4.11 -9.51
CA ILE A 159 5.15 -5.21 -9.98
C ILE A 159 5.61 -6.53 -9.36
N GLU A 160 6.91 -6.82 -9.46
CA GLU A 160 7.49 -8.02 -8.87
C GLU A 160 7.18 -8.09 -7.37
N ARG A 161 7.47 -7.04 -6.60
CA ARG A 161 7.21 -7.00 -5.15
C ARG A 161 5.75 -7.20 -4.80
N LYS A 162 4.85 -6.44 -5.43
CA LYS A 162 3.42 -6.52 -5.18
C LYS A 162 2.83 -7.87 -5.55
N SER A 163 3.35 -8.52 -6.58
CA SER A 163 2.90 -9.85 -7.00
C SER A 163 3.21 -10.96 -5.99
N LEU A 164 4.22 -10.76 -5.12
CA LEU A 164 4.53 -11.70 -4.03
C LEU A 164 3.52 -11.61 -2.88
N LEU A 165 2.92 -10.44 -2.65
CA LEU A 165 2.14 -10.17 -1.44
C LEU A 165 0.98 -11.15 -1.21
N PRO A 166 0.09 -11.44 -2.18
CA PRO A 166 -1.03 -12.36 -1.95
C PRO A 166 -0.57 -13.77 -1.55
N ARG A 167 0.53 -14.25 -2.14
CA ARG A 167 1.10 -15.56 -1.81
C ARG A 167 1.77 -15.55 -0.44
N LEU A 168 2.53 -14.49 -0.12
CA LEU A 168 3.16 -14.31 1.19
C LEU A 168 2.12 -14.24 2.32
N VAL A 169 1.01 -13.53 2.12
CA VAL A 169 -0.12 -13.46 3.06
C VAL A 169 -0.71 -14.85 3.29
N TYR A 170 -1.04 -15.57 2.21
CA TYR A 170 -1.58 -16.93 2.30
C TYR A 170 -0.65 -17.87 3.06
N LEU A 171 0.63 -17.94 2.67
CA LEU A 171 1.60 -18.81 3.32
C LEU A 171 1.78 -18.44 4.79
N SER A 172 1.87 -17.14 5.11
CA SER A 172 2.00 -16.67 6.49
C SER A 172 0.82 -17.09 7.37
N MET A 173 -0.41 -17.01 6.86
CA MET A 173 -1.62 -17.47 7.56
C MET A 173 -1.56 -18.99 7.82
N GLN A 174 -1.18 -19.78 6.82
CA GLN A 174 -1.08 -21.23 6.95
C GLN A 174 0.02 -21.64 7.94
N THR A 175 1.22 -21.07 7.79
CA THR A 175 2.37 -21.30 8.66
C THR A 175 2.07 -20.97 10.13
N ALA A 176 1.42 -19.82 10.37
CA ALA A 176 1.02 -19.39 11.71
C ALA A 176 -0.04 -20.32 12.35
N SER A 177 -0.99 -20.82 11.54
CA SER A 177 -1.98 -21.80 11.98
C SER A 177 -1.36 -23.18 12.27
N SER A 178 -0.48 -23.68 11.41
CA SER A 178 0.18 -24.98 11.60
C SER A 178 1.07 -24.99 12.84
N SER A 179 1.85 -23.93 13.08
CA SER A 179 2.68 -23.76 14.28
C SER A 179 1.85 -23.89 15.57
N MET A 180 0.69 -23.25 15.65
CA MET A 180 -0.18 -23.36 16.83
C MET A 180 -0.78 -24.76 17.00
N LYS A 181 -1.15 -25.41 15.89
CA LYS A 181 -1.71 -26.78 15.93
C LYS A 181 -0.69 -27.82 16.39
N GLU A 182 0.56 -27.69 15.97
CA GLU A 182 1.66 -28.58 16.35
C GLU A 182 2.00 -28.49 17.85
N ILE A 183 1.81 -27.31 18.45
CA ILE A 183 1.98 -27.12 19.89
C ILE A 183 0.85 -27.78 20.69
N ILE A 184 -0.36 -27.85 20.11
CA ILE A 184 -1.57 -28.39 20.76
C ILE A 184 -1.76 -29.89 20.44
N GLY A 185 -1.18 -30.42 19.36
CA GLY A 185 -1.33 -31.81 18.93
C GLY A 185 -0.04 -32.44 18.35
N PRO A 186 0.23 -33.74 18.57
CA PRO A 186 1.55 -34.35 18.38
C PRO A 186 1.92 -34.73 16.93
N ASN A 187 1.17 -34.31 15.91
CA ASN A 187 1.41 -34.75 14.53
C ASN A 187 1.82 -33.56 13.64
N GLY A 188 3.13 -33.31 13.53
CA GLY A 188 3.69 -32.47 12.47
C GLY A 188 3.48 -33.14 11.10
N SER A 189 2.90 -32.41 10.15
CA SER A 189 2.56 -32.93 8.82
C SER A 189 3.69 -32.64 7.83
N ALA A 190 4.04 -33.60 6.97
CA ALA A 190 5.03 -33.41 5.90
C ALA A 190 4.68 -32.29 4.90
N ALA A 191 3.40 -31.86 4.84
CA ALA A 191 2.97 -30.73 4.03
C ALA A 191 3.46 -29.37 4.58
N ASP A 192 3.74 -29.29 5.89
CA ASP A 192 4.13 -28.03 6.54
C ASP A 192 5.57 -27.63 6.18
N ALA A 193 6.47 -28.61 6.01
CA ALA A 193 7.86 -28.38 5.59
C ALA A 193 7.95 -27.75 4.18
N SER A 194 7.07 -28.16 3.25
CA SER A 194 7.03 -27.59 1.89
C SER A 194 6.54 -26.14 1.90
N ILE A 195 5.57 -25.81 2.75
CA ILE A 195 5.03 -24.45 2.89
C ILE A 195 6.11 -23.52 3.48
N SER A 196 6.84 -23.98 4.48
CA SER A 196 7.92 -23.23 5.12
C SER A 196 9.06 -22.89 4.15
N GLN A 197 9.46 -23.85 3.32
CA GLN A 197 10.51 -23.67 2.31
C GLN A 197 10.07 -22.70 1.20
N GLU A 198 8.81 -22.80 0.75
CA GLU A 198 8.28 -21.85 -0.22
C GLU A 198 8.26 -20.43 0.35
N LEU A 199 7.82 -20.26 1.60
CA LEU A 199 7.79 -18.96 2.28
C LEU A 199 9.20 -18.36 2.40
N GLU A 200 10.20 -19.15 2.79
CA GLU A 200 11.61 -18.73 2.83
C GLU A 200 12.09 -18.21 1.48
N HIS A 201 11.89 -18.98 0.41
CA HIS A 201 12.31 -18.60 -0.93
C HIS A 201 11.65 -17.29 -1.41
N LEU A 202 10.36 -17.11 -1.12
CA LEU A 202 9.66 -15.87 -1.46
C LEU A 202 10.13 -14.68 -0.62
N LEU A 203 10.50 -14.90 0.64
CA LEU A 203 11.09 -13.88 1.51
C LEU A 203 12.49 -13.44 1.03
N GLU A 204 13.31 -14.37 0.56
CA GLU A 204 14.60 -14.05 -0.09
C GLU A 204 14.39 -13.17 -1.33
N LYS A 205 13.41 -13.52 -2.17
CA LYS A 205 13.05 -12.73 -3.36
C LYS A 205 12.52 -11.35 -2.96
N TYR A 206 11.72 -11.26 -1.91
CA TYR A 206 11.20 -10.01 -1.37
C TYR A 206 12.32 -9.09 -0.84
N ALA A 207 13.25 -9.65 -0.04
CA ALA A 207 14.42 -8.91 0.48
C ALA A 207 15.31 -8.39 -0.66
N LYS A 208 15.56 -9.21 -1.69
CA LYS A 208 16.32 -8.81 -2.87
C LYS A 208 15.64 -7.64 -3.60
N ASN A 209 14.32 -7.60 -3.65
CA ASN A 209 13.58 -6.51 -4.28
C ASN A 209 13.68 -5.19 -3.49
N ILE A 210 13.69 -5.26 -2.14
CA ILE A 210 13.99 -4.11 -1.27
C ILE A 210 15.47 -3.65 -1.43
N GLY A 211 16.33 -4.51 -1.96
CA GLY A 211 17.73 -4.18 -2.27
C GLY A 211 18.74 -4.75 -1.29
N HIS A 212 18.35 -5.71 -0.46
CA HIS A 212 19.20 -6.32 0.56
C HIS A 212 19.34 -7.82 0.34
N ARG A 213 20.44 -8.41 0.83
CA ARG A 213 20.51 -9.87 0.99
C ARG A 213 19.59 -10.28 2.14
N PHE A 214 19.09 -11.51 2.10
CA PHE A 214 18.14 -12.00 3.10
C PHE A 214 18.65 -11.87 4.54
N GLU A 215 19.91 -12.27 4.79
CA GLU A 215 20.55 -12.10 6.11
C GLU A 215 20.70 -10.63 6.53
N ASP A 216 21.13 -9.76 5.61
CA ASP A 216 21.32 -8.33 5.87
C ASP A 216 19.98 -7.63 6.17
N ALA A 217 18.90 -8.09 5.55
CA ALA A 217 17.56 -7.58 5.81
C ALA A 217 17.05 -8.02 7.19
N LYS A 218 17.29 -9.27 7.58
CA LYS A 218 16.96 -9.78 8.92
C LYS A 218 17.72 -9.04 10.02
N THR A 219 19.02 -8.80 9.85
CA THR A 219 19.82 -8.05 10.81
C THR A 219 19.36 -6.60 10.91
N SER A 220 19.02 -5.96 9.79
CA SER A 220 18.52 -4.58 9.77
C SER A 220 17.20 -4.42 10.54
N ILE A 221 16.26 -5.36 10.39
CA ILE A 221 15.02 -5.41 11.18
C ILE A 221 15.33 -5.57 12.68
N LEU A 222 16.25 -6.47 13.03
CA LEU A 222 16.61 -6.72 14.42
C LEU A 222 17.29 -5.52 15.09
N GLU A 223 18.20 -4.85 14.39
CA GLU A 223 18.88 -3.63 14.86
C GLU A 223 17.90 -2.48 15.05
N THR A 224 16.94 -2.32 14.14
CA THR A 224 15.87 -1.33 14.26
C THR A 224 14.97 -1.64 15.46
N ALA A 225 14.57 -2.90 15.64
CA ALA A 225 13.77 -3.33 16.79
C ALA A 225 14.48 -3.14 18.14
N LYS A 226 15.81 -3.20 18.16
CA LYS A 226 16.66 -2.92 19.33
C LYS A 226 16.90 -1.41 19.55
N GLY A 227 16.43 -0.54 18.66
CA GLY A 227 16.67 0.90 18.69
C GLY A 227 18.12 1.30 18.33
N GLN A 228 18.87 0.41 17.69
CA GLN A 228 20.24 0.67 17.24
C GLN A 228 20.29 1.40 15.89
N LYS A 229 19.24 1.24 15.08
CA LYS A 229 19.00 1.97 13.83
C LYS A 229 17.67 2.71 13.89
N SER A 230 17.56 3.79 13.14
CA SER A 230 16.34 4.60 13.08
C SER A 230 15.38 4.03 12.03
N SER A 231 14.05 4.21 12.19
CA SER A 231 13.13 3.76 11.14
C SER A 231 13.26 4.58 9.85
N LYS A 232 13.93 5.75 9.92
CA LYS A 232 14.33 6.56 8.76
C LYS A 232 15.34 5.86 7.85
N ASP A 233 16.10 4.90 8.37
CA ASP A 233 17.06 4.11 7.58
C ASP A 233 16.35 3.17 6.59
N PHE A 234 15.05 2.92 6.77
CA PHE A 234 14.19 2.23 5.80
C PHE A 234 13.85 3.07 4.57
N GLY A 235 14.14 4.38 4.58
CA GLY A 235 13.92 5.28 3.46
C GLY A 235 12.44 5.38 3.05
N SER A 236 12.18 5.41 1.73
CA SER A 236 10.82 5.46 1.16
C SER A 236 10.03 4.16 1.31
N ASP A 237 10.71 3.06 1.67
CA ASP A 237 10.17 1.70 1.58
C ASP A 237 9.74 1.17 2.95
N ILE A 238 9.42 2.06 3.89
CA ILE A 238 9.04 1.70 5.28
C ILE A 238 7.91 0.67 5.33
N ILE A 239 6.92 0.76 4.43
CA ILE A 239 5.81 -0.20 4.36
C ILE A 239 6.30 -1.58 3.97
N ASP A 240 7.21 -1.66 3.00
CA ASP A 240 7.77 -2.91 2.54
C ASP A 240 8.65 -3.56 3.62
N TRP A 241 9.39 -2.76 4.39
CA TRP A 241 10.16 -3.24 5.55
C TRP A 241 9.27 -3.79 6.67
N VAL A 242 8.17 -3.11 7.00
CA VAL A 242 7.23 -3.59 8.03
C VAL A 242 6.52 -4.87 7.53
N ASN A 243 6.09 -4.93 6.27
CA ASN A 243 5.54 -6.13 5.67
C ASN A 243 6.53 -7.30 5.72
N PHE A 244 7.80 -7.05 5.35
CA PHE A 244 8.86 -8.05 5.42
C PHE A 244 9.04 -8.57 6.85
N ALA A 245 9.08 -7.69 7.85
CA ALA A 245 9.19 -8.09 9.26
C ALA A 245 8.02 -8.98 9.71
N ILE A 246 6.79 -8.67 9.29
CA ILE A 246 5.58 -9.46 9.61
C ILE A 246 5.67 -10.86 8.99
N PHE A 247 6.05 -10.96 7.71
CA PHE A 247 6.16 -12.25 7.03
C PHE A 247 7.33 -13.09 7.55
N VAL A 248 8.47 -12.47 7.90
CA VAL A 248 9.59 -13.14 8.58
C VAL A 248 9.16 -13.63 9.96
N ASN A 249 8.35 -12.87 10.70
CA ASN A 249 7.78 -13.35 11.96
C ASN A 249 6.93 -14.61 11.74
N ALA A 250 6.03 -14.60 10.76
CA ALA A 250 5.21 -15.78 10.45
C ALA A 250 6.08 -17.00 10.10
N TRP A 251 7.12 -16.83 9.28
CA TRP A 251 8.07 -17.90 8.97
C TRP A 251 8.81 -18.43 10.21
N ASN A 252 9.33 -17.54 11.06
CA ASN A 252 10.05 -17.89 12.28
C ASN A 252 9.19 -18.63 13.31
N THR A 253 7.86 -18.43 13.30
CA THR A 253 6.97 -19.15 14.24
C THR A 253 6.89 -20.64 13.96
N HIS A 254 7.17 -21.09 12.74
CA HIS A 254 7.04 -22.49 12.34
C HIS A 254 8.38 -23.20 12.19
N SER A 255 9.44 -22.50 11.75
CA SER A 255 10.66 -23.16 11.30
C SER A 255 11.47 -23.87 12.41
N HIS A 256 11.09 -23.78 13.70
CA HIS A 256 11.96 -24.10 14.86
C HIS A 256 13.37 -23.48 14.78
N CYS A 257 13.61 -22.66 13.75
CA CYS A 257 14.86 -22.06 13.37
C CYS A 257 14.98 -20.80 14.22
N SER A 258 15.19 -21.04 15.51
CA SER A 258 15.80 -20.06 16.42
C SER A 258 17.26 -19.78 16.02
N ASP A 259 17.70 -20.10 14.80
CA ASP A 259 19.05 -19.83 14.31
C ASP A 259 19.31 -18.33 14.04
N LEU A 260 18.28 -17.49 14.10
CA LEU A 260 18.46 -16.05 14.29
C LEU A 260 19.05 -15.71 15.69
N LEU A 261 19.14 -16.67 16.61
CA LEU A 261 19.32 -16.45 18.05
C LEU A 261 20.45 -17.25 18.71
N TYR A 262 21.43 -17.79 17.97
CA TYR A 262 22.66 -18.29 18.61
C TYR A 262 23.56 -17.12 19.03
N GLY A 263 23.26 -16.55 20.20
CA GLY A 263 24.11 -15.55 20.86
C GLY A 263 23.41 -14.73 21.94
N LYS A 264 23.61 -15.14 23.21
CA LYS A 264 23.23 -14.46 24.48
C LYS A 264 21.74 -14.47 24.85
N LYS A 265 21.51 -14.69 26.15
CA LYS A 265 20.25 -14.81 26.94
C LYS A 265 19.22 -13.66 26.80
N CYS A 266 19.31 -12.78 25.81
CA CYS A 266 18.57 -11.51 25.77
C CYS A 266 18.15 -11.07 24.36
N ASN A 267 17.79 -12.00 23.48
CA ASN A 267 17.25 -11.63 22.18
C ASN A 267 15.71 -11.66 22.20
N PRO A 268 15.05 -10.63 21.62
CA PRO A 268 13.60 -10.52 21.61
C PRO A 268 12.96 -11.66 20.79
N SER A 269 11.76 -12.10 21.17
CA SER A 269 10.99 -13.03 20.34
C SER A 269 10.62 -12.40 18.99
N SER A 270 10.33 -13.20 17.98
CA SER A 270 9.96 -12.70 16.65
C SER A 270 8.75 -11.75 16.69
N TRP A 271 7.79 -12.01 17.59
CA TRP A 271 6.65 -11.14 17.87
C TRP A 271 7.09 -9.78 18.44
N GLN A 272 7.99 -9.79 19.43
CA GLN A 272 8.51 -8.56 20.04
C GLN A 272 9.30 -7.69 19.04
N ILE A 273 9.96 -8.31 18.05
CA ILE A 273 10.64 -7.58 16.97
C ILE A 273 9.62 -6.78 16.15
N VAL A 274 8.54 -7.42 15.71
CA VAL A 274 7.47 -6.77 14.94
C VAL A 274 6.78 -5.70 15.78
N ASP A 275 6.46 -6.00 17.03
CA ASP A 275 5.83 -5.05 17.96
C ASP A 275 6.68 -3.79 18.17
N SER A 276 8.00 -3.96 18.34
CA SER A 276 8.94 -2.85 18.50
C SER A 276 9.01 -1.99 17.23
N ILE A 277 9.04 -2.62 16.06
CA ILE A 277 9.06 -1.91 14.77
C ILE A 277 7.76 -1.14 14.57
N ILE A 278 6.60 -1.77 14.79
CA ILE A 278 5.29 -1.12 14.67
C ILE A 278 5.23 0.11 15.57
N LYS A 279 5.60 -0.04 16.85
CA LYS A 279 5.59 1.06 17.83
C LYS A 279 6.52 2.20 17.39
N THR A 280 7.74 1.87 16.97
CA THR A 280 8.74 2.87 16.55
C THR A 280 8.29 3.60 15.29
N CYS A 281 7.82 2.86 14.27
CA CYS A 281 7.31 3.44 13.04
C CYS A 281 6.11 4.35 13.32
N VAL A 282 5.11 3.92 14.10
CA VAL A 282 3.94 4.76 14.40
C VAL A 282 4.35 6.03 15.15
N ALA A 283 5.20 5.93 16.17
CA ALA A 283 5.67 7.08 16.91
C ALA A 283 6.42 8.07 16.00
N GLU A 284 7.36 7.59 15.17
CA GLU A 284 8.11 8.44 14.25
C GLU A 284 7.20 9.09 13.18
N GLN A 285 6.25 8.33 12.62
CA GLN A 285 5.34 8.85 11.62
C GLN A 285 4.36 9.88 12.21
N LEU A 286 3.87 9.69 13.44
CA LEU A 286 3.02 10.66 14.13
C LEU A 286 3.78 11.94 14.49
N MET A 287 5.05 11.84 14.89
CA MET A 287 5.89 13.01 15.16
C MET A 287 6.14 13.86 13.91
N CYS A 288 6.24 13.22 12.74
CA CYS A 288 6.41 13.89 11.45
C CYS A 288 5.08 14.30 10.79
N ALA A 289 3.96 13.73 11.23
CA ALA A 289 2.62 14.07 10.75
C ALA A 289 2.18 15.42 11.37
N GLN A 290 2.73 16.50 10.82
CA GLN A 290 2.21 17.86 10.97
C GLN A 290 0.72 17.91 10.56
N PRO A 291 -0.04 18.92 10.99
CA PRO A 291 -1.45 19.03 10.60
C PRO A 291 -1.57 18.93 9.08
N VAL A 292 -2.42 18.00 8.61
CA VAL A 292 -2.53 17.63 7.18
C VAL A 292 -2.85 18.85 6.31
N LEU A 293 -3.48 19.86 6.91
CA LEU A 293 -3.89 21.10 6.30
C LEU A 293 -2.76 22.12 6.14
N THR A 294 -1.71 22.09 6.97
CA THR A 294 -0.73 23.20 7.05
C THR A 294 0.61 22.91 6.38
N SER A 295 0.87 21.69 5.92
CA SER A 295 2.14 21.35 5.25
C SER A 295 1.96 20.44 4.03
N PRO A 296 2.46 20.82 2.84
CA PRO A 296 2.64 19.85 1.77
C PRO A 296 3.65 18.78 2.23
N GLY A 297 3.30 17.50 2.07
CA GLY A 297 4.19 16.37 2.44
C GLY A 297 3.92 15.73 3.80
N SER A 298 2.68 15.77 4.31
CA SER A 298 2.31 15.02 5.52
C SER A 298 2.61 13.52 5.36
N ASN A 299 3.17 12.87 6.38
CA ASN A 299 3.37 11.41 6.43
C ASN A 299 2.06 10.59 6.57
N PHE A 300 0.92 11.25 6.40
CA PHE A 300 -0.41 10.64 6.46
C PHE A 300 -0.59 9.43 5.53
N PRO A 301 -0.16 9.45 4.24
CA PRO A 301 -0.30 8.27 3.38
C PRO A 301 0.45 7.04 3.91
N VAL A 302 1.60 7.26 4.56
CA VAL A 302 2.37 6.18 5.21
C VAL A 302 1.59 5.59 6.38
N LEU A 303 1.04 6.44 7.26
CA LEU A 303 0.17 5.99 8.37
C LEU A 303 -1.07 5.24 7.86
N ALA A 304 -1.71 5.75 6.80
CA ALA A 304 -2.84 5.10 6.18
C ALA A 304 -2.47 3.72 5.62
N GLN A 305 -1.33 3.61 4.95
CA GLN A 305 -0.86 2.34 4.40
C GLN A 305 -0.41 1.37 5.49
N LEU A 306 0.23 1.81 6.57
CA LEU A 306 0.57 0.97 7.72
C LEU A 306 -0.68 0.28 8.29
N VAL A 307 -1.76 1.03 8.51
CA VAL A 307 -3.00 0.48 9.07
C VAL A 307 -3.75 -0.37 8.05
N THR A 308 -3.88 0.08 6.80
CA THR A 308 -4.68 -0.62 5.78
C THR A 308 -3.99 -1.85 5.21
N GLU A 309 -2.65 -1.90 5.24
CA GLU A 309 -1.84 -2.96 4.64
C GLU A 309 -1.08 -3.76 5.69
N SER A 310 -0.05 -3.17 6.31
CA SER A 310 0.84 -3.91 7.21
C SER A 310 0.11 -4.47 8.42
N PHE A 311 -0.70 -3.65 9.09
CA PHE A 311 -1.47 -4.12 10.25
C PHE A 311 -2.54 -5.13 9.84
N SER A 312 -3.12 -5.00 8.65
CA SER A 312 -4.03 -6.01 8.10
C SER A 312 -3.34 -7.37 7.96
N TRP A 313 -2.12 -7.42 7.43
CA TRP A 313 -1.36 -8.67 7.33
C TRP A 313 -1.02 -9.26 8.69
N HIS A 314 -0.57 -8.42 9.64
CA HIS A 314 -0.26 -8.90 11.00
C HIS A 314 -1.50 -9.40 11.74
N ILE A 315 -2.62 -8.69 11.60
CA ILE A 315 -3.92 -9.10 12.16
C ILE A 315 -4.35 -10.45 11.58
N LEU A 316 -4.20 -10.68 10.28
CA LEU A 316 -4.54 -11.96 9.66
C LEU A 316 -3.67 -13.12 10.21
N VAL A 317 -2.38 -12.88 10.40
CA VAL A 317 -1.47 -13.85 11.05
C VAL A 317 -1.94 -14.16 12.48
N ILE A 318 -2.31 -13.13 13.26
CA ILE A 318 -2.86 -13.30 14.61
C ILE A 318 -4.19 -14.07 14.56
N GLN A 319 -5.11 -13.72 13.66
CA GLN A 319 -6.40 -14.41 13.49
C GLN A 319 -6.19 -15.90 13.19
N SER A 320 -5.25 -16.25 12.31
CA SER A 320 -4.90 -17.64 12.01
C SER A 320 -4.38 -18.38 13.24
N CYS A 321 -3.56 -17.75 14.08
CA CYS A 321 -3.14 -18.32 15.37
C CYS A 321 -4.30 -18.48 16.35
N VAL A 322 -5.18 -17.48 16.48
CA VAL A 322 -6.33 -17.56 17.40
C VAL A 322 -7.31 -18.64 16.98
N ARG A 323 -7.62 -18.73 15.67
CA ARG A 323 -8.53 -19.75 15.11
C ARG A 323 -8.02 -21.19 15.33
N SER A 324 -6.71 -21.39 15.41
CA SER A 324 -6.11 -22.71 15.67
C SER A 324 -6.06 -23.09 17.15
N ILE A 325 -6.09 -22.11 18.06
CA ILE A 325 -6.17 -22.32 19.52
C ILE A 325 -7.61 -22.66 19.95
N ILE A 326 -8.61 -22.05 19.32
CA ILE A 326 -10.02 -22.24 19.68
C ILE A 326 -10.56 -23.54 19.05
N PRO A 327 -11.03 -24.53 19.84
CA PRO A 327 -11.58 -25.75 19.28
C PRO A 327 -12.91 -25.48 18.55
N GLN A 328 -12.93 -25.60 17.23
CA GLN A 328 -14.18 -25.60 16.45
C GLN A 328 -14.92 -26.94 16.67
N GLY A 329 -16.13 -26.90 17.28
CA GLY A 329 -16.87 -28.05 17.85
C GLY A 329 -17.13 -29.23 16.89
N LYS A 330 -17.28 -30.50 17.31
CA LYS A 330 -18.46 -31.12 17.95
C LYS A 330 -18.15 -32.50 18.60
N LYS A 331 -16.91 -32.78 19.03
CA LYS A 331 -16.59 -34.03 19.75
C LYS A 331 -16.23 -33.72 21.20
N LYS A 332 -17.22 -33.78 22.09
CA LYS A 332 -17.00 -33.92 23.55
C LYS A 332 -16.30 -35.26 23.81
N LYS A 333 -14.97 -35.30 23.68
CA LYS A 333 -14.16 -36.25 24.45
C LYS A 333 -13.79 -35.54 25.75
N LYS A 334 -14.31 -36.05 26.88
CA LYS A 334 -13.88 -35.65 28.22
C LYS A 334 -12.37 -35.85 28.30
N GLY A 335 -11.60 -34.77 28.33
CA GLY A 335 -10.16 -34.82 28.42
C GLY A 335 -9.60 -33.41 28.65
N ILE A 336 -9.32 -33.11 29.91
CA ILE A 336 -8.36 -32.13 30.41
C ILE A 336 -8.47 -30.72 29.80
N TYR A 337 -9.23 -29.85 30.48
CA TYR A 337 -9.06 -28.40 30.39
C TYR A 337 -7.71 -28.06 31.01
N THR A 338 -6.63 -28.12 30.24
CA THR A 338 -5.38 -27.46 30.62
C THR A 338 -5.57 -25.97 30.39
N ASP A 339 -5.21 -25.13 31.38
CA ASP A 339 -5.15 -23.67 31.23
C ASP A 339 -4.11 -23.30 30.16
N HIS A 340 -4.54 -23.31 28.89
CA HIS A 340 -3.72 -22.95 27.74
C HIS A 340 -3.31 -21.47 27.75
N SER A 341 -3.88 -20.67 28.65
CA SER A 341 -3.55 -19.25 28.88
C SER A 341 -2.11 -19.01 29.33
N ASN A 342 -1.43 -20.04 29.85
CA ASN A 342 -0.06 -19.92 30.39
C ASN A 342 1.04 -20.27 29.38
N LEU A 343 0.70 -20.56 28.11
CA LEU A 343 1.71 -20.82 27.09
C LEU A 343 2.45 -19.52 26.70
N PRO A 344 3.80 -19.53 26.63
CA PRO A 344 4.59 -18.35 26.25
C PRO A 344 4.16 -17.71 24.92
N GLN A 345 3.69 -18.52 23.96
CA GLN A 345 3.25 -18.05 22.65
C GLN A 345 1.85 -17.41 22.67
N VAL A 346 0.96 -17.91 23.53
CA VAL A 346 -0.36 -17.29 23.80
C VAL A 346 -0.17 -15.94 24.47
N GLN A 347 0.77 -15.84 25.41
CA GLN A 347 1.13 -14.57 26.03
C GLN A 347 1.79 -13.60 25.03
N ALA A 348 2.62 -14.09 24.12
CA ALA A 348 3.19 -13.28 23.03
C ALA A 348 2.10 -12.74 22.09
N LEU A 349 1.10 -13.56 21.74
CA LEU A 349 -0.05 -13.13 20.93
C LEU A 349 -0.87 -12.04 21.65
N ARG A 350 -1.19 -12.21 22.93
CA ARG A 350 -1.89 -11.19 23.73
C ARG A 350 -1.09 -9.87 23.77
N THR A 351 0.23 -9.96 23.95
CA THR A 351 1.11 -8.78 23.98
C THR A 351 1.14 -8.08 22.62
N SER A 352 1.18 -8.84 21.52
CA SER A 352 1.14 -8.32 20.15
C SER A 352 -0.21 -7.66 19.82
N ILE A 353 -1.34 -8.25 20.27
CA ILE A 353 -2.67 -7.65 20.17
C ILE A 353 -2.72 -6.31 20.94
N ASP A 354 -2.18 -6.27 22.16
CA ASP A 354 -2.12 -5.04 22.95
C ASP A 354 -1.22 -3.99 22.29
N CYS A 355 -0.09 -4.40 21.70
CA CYS A 355 0.80 -3.51 20.95
C CYS A 355 0.08 -2.86 19.76
N LEU A 356 -0.57 -3.66 18.90
CA LEU A 356 -1.37 -3.18 17.79
C LEU A 356 -2.52 -2.28 18.25
N THR A 357 -3.22 -2.66 19.31
CA THR A 357 -4.33 -1.88 19.87
C THR A 357 -3.86 -0.50 20.30
N ASN A 358 -2.76 -0.43 21.05
CA ASN A 358 -2.16 0.83 21.50
C ASN A 358 -1.71 1.70 20.31
N ALA A 359 -1.05 1.09 19.32
CA ALA A 359 -0.60 1.79 18.12
C ALA A 359 -1.78 2.39 17.31
N ILE A 360 -2.86 1.63 17.10
CA ILE A 360 -4.05 2.14 16.41
C ILE A 360 -4.78 3.19 17.25
N GLN A 361 -4.81 3.05 18.59
CA GLN A 361 -5.38 4.07 19.48
C GLN A 361 -4.60 5.38 19.45
N GLU A 362 -3.27 5.36 19.36
CA GLU A 362 -2.44 6.55 19.15
C GLU A 362 -2.81 7.26 17.85
N ILE A 363 -2.94 6.51 16.75
CA ILE A 363 -3.38 7.04 15.46
C ILE A 363 -4.80 7.63 15.57
N CYS A 364 -5.74 6.93 16.20
CA CYS A 364 -7.10 7.42 16.42
C CYS A 364 -7.14 8.71 17.25
N ARG A 365 -6.29 8.85 18.27
CA ARG A 365 -6.19 10.09 19.07
C ARG A 365 -5.73 11.24 18.19
N TRP A 366 -4.64 11.04 17.45
CA TRP A 366 -4.14 12.03 16.50
C TRP A 366 -5.19 12.42 15.45
N LEU A 367 -5.92 11.45 14.88
CA LEU A 367 -6.99 11.72 13.91
C LEU A 367 -8.11 12.56 14.51
N LYS A 368 -8.54 12.26 15.74
CA LYS A 368 -9.57 13.05 16.42
C LYS A 368 -9.11 14.48 16.67
N ASP A 369 -7.86 14.68 17.05
CA ASP A 369 -7.30 16.01 17.23
C ASP A 369 -7.30 16.80 15.91
N GLN A 370 -7.06 16.14 14.78
CA GLN A 370 -7.15 16.76 13.45
C GLN A 370 -8.59 17.04 13.01
N ILE A 371 -9.54 16.14 13.29
CA ILE A 371 -10.96 16.27 12.89
C ILE A 371 -11.70 17.30 13.76
N ASN A 372 -11.33 17.42 15.03
CA ASN A 372 -11.98 18.35 15.98
C ASN A 372 -11.63 19.83 15.70
N LEU A 373 -10.63 20.11 14.88
CA LEU A 373 -10.38 21.46 14.37
C LEU A 373 -11.55 21.89 13.49
N SER A 374 -12.20 23.02 13.82
CA SER A 374 -13.36 23.46 13.04
C SER A 374 -12.96 23.75 11.58
N GLU A 375 -13.84 23.40 10.64
CA GLU A 375 -13.63 23.68 9.22
C GLU A 375 -13.35 25.17 8.96
N ASP A 376 -14.00 26.06 9.72
CA ASP A 376 -13.80 27.50 9.65
C ASP A 376 -12.40 27.91 10.12
N GLN A 377 -11.88 27.36 11.21
CA GLN A 377 -10.51 27.63 11.67
C GLN A 377 -9.46 27.14 10.66
N ASN A 378 -9.68 25.97 10.05
CA ASN A 378 -8.79 25.41 9.05
C ASN A 378 -8.83 26.22 7.73
N LEU A 379 -10.02 26.67 7.35
CA LEU A 379 -10.24 27.57 6.22
C LEU A 379 -9.54 28.90 6.46
N ASP A 380 -9.72 29.51 7.64
CA ASP A 380 -9.09 30.78 8.02
C ASP A 380 -7.56 30.65 8.08
N ALA A 381 -7.05 29.55 8.64
CA ALA A 381 -5.62 29.26 8.66
C ALA A 381 -5.07 29.19 7.23
N LEU A 382 -5.66 28.42 6.32
CA LEU A 382 -5.21 28.31 4.94
C LEU A 382 -5.37 29.61 4.15
N LEU A 383 -6.50 30.31 4.31
CA LEU A 383 -6.74 31.61 3.70
C LEU A 383 -5.71 32.63 4.16
N SER A 384 -5.32 32.64 5.43
CA SER A 384 -4.28 33.55 5.93
C SER A 384 -2.93 33.33 5.25
N HIS A 385 -2.58 32.08 4.88
CA HIS A 385 -1.35 31.79 4.14
C HIS A 385 -1.43 32.25 2.67
N VAL A 386 -2.62 32.22 2.08
CA VAL A 386 -2.87 32.63 0.69
C VAL A 386 -3.04 34.15 0.55
N GLN A 387 -3.64 34.81 1.55
CA GLN A 387 -4.03 36.23 1.51
C GLN A 387 -2.98 37.18 2.12
N LYS A 388 -1.92 36.67 2.77
CA LYS A 388 -0.81 37.50 3.29
C LYS A 388 -0.20 38.31 2.14
N ARG A 389 -0.51 39.61 2.11
CA ARG A 389 0.01 40.57 1.09
C ARG A 389 1.45 40.99 1.34
N ASP A 390 2.01 40.66 2.49
CA ASP A 390 3.32 41.18 2.93
C ASP A 390 4.50 40.49 2.23
N HIS A 391 4.27 39.40 1.50
CA HIS A 391 5.29 38.76 0.67
C HIS A 391 4.96 38.95 -0.81
N GLU A 392 5.76 39.80 -1.48
CA GLU A 392 5.81 39.91 -2.95
C GLU A 392 6.10 38.56 -3.62
N GLU A 393 6.63 37.58 -2.89
CA GLU A 393 7.00 36.26 -3.41
C GLU A 393 6.29 35.16 -2.62
N GLY A 394 5.49 34.32 -3.28
CA GLY A 394 4.83 33.18 -2.64
C GLY A 394 3.66 32.58 -3.43
N PRO A 395 3.18 31.38 -3.04
CA PRO A 395 2.08 30.69 -3.73
C PRO A 395 0.75 31.46 -3.69
N GLY A 396 0.55 32.32 -2.68
CA GLY A 396 -0.62 33.20 -2.58
C GLY A 396 -0.74 34.21 -3.74
N ARG A 397 0.39 34.67 -4.28
CA ARG A 397 0.43 35.61 -5.42
C ARG A 397 -0.15 34.99 -6.68
N VAL A 398 0.08 33.70 -6.93
CA VAL A 398 -0.50 32.98 -8.09
C VAL A 398 -2.01 32.94 -7.98
N LEU A 399 -2.55 32.61 -6.80
CA LEU A 399 -3.99 32.59 -6.56
C LEU A 399 -4.60 33.99 -6.72
N GLN A 400 -3.95 35.03 -6.21
CA GLN A 400 -4.38 36.41 -6.41
C GLN A 400 -4.39 36.84 -7.89
N ILE A 401 -3.34 36.50 -8.66
CA ILE A 401 -3.31 36.78 -10.10
C ILE A 401 -4.46 36.07 -10.80
N LEU A 402 -4.76 34.82 -10.44
CA LEU A 402 -5.89 34.09 -11.00
C LEU A 402 -7.23 34.74 -10.62
N GLU A 403 -7.40 35.21 -9.38
CA GLU A 403 -8.63 35.88 -8.93
C GLU A 403 -8.83 37.24 -9.62
N ASN A 404 -7.76 38.00 -9.80
CA ASN A 404 -7.77 39.27 -10.52
C ASN A 404 -8.11 39.06 -12.01
N ASN A 405 -7.58 38.01 -12.63
CA ASN A 405 -7.92 37.66 -14.01
C ASN A 405 -9.32 37.08 -14.16
N ALA A 406 -9.82 36.37 -13.14
CA ALA A 406 -11.18 35.84 -13.10
C ALA A 406 -12.24 36.95 -12.95
N SER A 407 -11.91 38.01 -12.21
CA SER A 407 -12.76 39.19 -12.03
C SER A 407 -12.65 40.21 -13.17
N ALA A 408 -11.55 40.19 -13.93
CA ALA A 408 -11.40 40.98 -15.14
C ALA A 408 -12.27 40.41 -16.28
N ASN A 409 -13.21 41.21 -16.80
CA ASN A 409 -13.98 40.88 -17.99
C ASN A 409 -13.08 40.90 -19.24
N ASN A 410 -12.34 39.82 -19.45
CA ASN A 410 -11.48 39.65 -20.62
C ASN A 410 -12.33 39.30 -21.85
N CYS A 411 -12.60 40.32 -22.67
CA CYS A 411 -13.38 40.18 -23.92
C CYS A 411 -12.68 39.30 -24.97
N GLU A 412 -11.37 39.05 -24.83
CA GLU A 412 -10.58 38.16 -25.69
C GLU A 412 -10.82 36.68 -25.41
N LEU A 413 -11.32 36.33 -24.21
CA LEU A 413 -11.66 34.96 -23.85
C LEU A 413 -13.11 34.70 -24.24
N GLY A 414 -13.34 33.75 -25.15
CA GLY A 414 -14.70 33.39 -25.58
C GLY A 414 -15.64 33.10 -24.40
N GLU A 415 -16.94 33.38 -24.58
CA GLU A 415 -17.94 33.43 -23.48
C GLU A 415 -17.92 32.24 -22.52
N ARG A 416 -17.64 31.02 -23.02
CA ARG A 416 -17.58 29.81 -22.21
C ARG A 416 -16.45 29.86 -21.18
N ILE A 417 -15.27 30.34 -21.58
CA ILE A 417 -14.10 30.43 -20.71
C ILE A 417 -14.27 31.57 -19.72
N SER A 418 -14.79 32.72 -20.20
CA SER A 418 -15.10 33.87 -19.35
C SER A 418 -16.07 33.50 -18.22
N ARG A 419 -17.17 32.79 -18.54
CA ARG A 419 -18.13 32.31 -17.52
C ARG A 419 -17.51 31.36 -16.48
N VAL A 420 -16.63 30.45 -16.90
CA VAL A 420 -15.96 29.52 -15.98
C VAL A 420 -14.98 30.27 -15.08
N LEU A 421 -14.20 31.20 -15.63
CA LEU A 421 -13.27 32.03 -14.85
C LEU A 421 -14.00 32.89 -13.82
N GLN A 422 -15.09 33.56 -14.20
CA GLN A 422 -15.90 34.35 -13.26
C GLN A 422 -16.47 33.53 -12.09
N SER A 423 -16.69 32.23 -12.28
CA SER A 423 -17.17 31.33 -11.22
C SER A 423 -16.06 30.85 -10.26
N TRP A 424 -14.79 31.11 -10.59
CA TRP A 424 -13.65 30.64 -9.84
C TRP A 424 -13.30 31.58 -8.68
N SER A 425 -13.01 31.01 -7.50
CA SER A 425 -12.49 31.75 -6.35
C SER A 425 -11.57 30.89 -5.49
N SER A 426 -10.53 31.50 -4.93
CA SER A 426 -9.57 30.80 -4.06
C SER A 426 -10.27 30.23 -2.83
N ALA A 427 -11.21 30.97 -2.24
CA ALA A 427 -11.98 30.54 -1.08
C ALA A 427 -12.80 29.28 -1.36
N ASN A 428 -13.40 29.15 -2.54
CA ASN A 428 -14.14 27.94 -2.91
C ASN A 428 -13.21 26.74 -3.12
N VAL A 429 -12.03 26.95 -3.71
CA VAL A 429 -11.02 25.90 -3.89
C VAL A 429 -10.51 25.40 -2.53
N ILE A 430 -10.16 26.33 -1.63
CA ILE A 430 -9.68 25.99 -0.28
C ILE A 430 -10.78 25.29 0.51
N ARG A 431 -12.04 25.76 0.46
CA ARG A 431 -13.16 25.08 1.12
C ARG A 431 -13.34 23.64 0.62
N LYS A 432 -13.24 23.41 -0.68
CA LYS A 432 -13.29 22.06 -1.26
C LYS A 432 -12.11 21.19 -0.79
N LEU A 433 -10.92 21.76 -0.69
CA LEU A 433 -9.73 21.07 -0.19
C LEU A 433 -9.91 20.66 1.28
N VAL A 434 -10.33 21.58 2.14
CA VAL A 434 -10.59 21.34 3.57
C VAL A 434 -11.66 20.26 3.73
N GLY A 435 -12.78 20.38 3.02
CA GLY A 435 -13.86 19.39 3.08
C GLY A 435 -13.44 18.00 2.59
N ALA A 436 -12.64 17.93 1.50
CA ALA A 436 -12.12 16.66 0.99
C ALA A 436 -11.16 16.00 1.98
N GLN A 437 -10.29 16.78 2.64
CA GLN A 437 -9.36 16.27 3.65
C GLN A 437 -10.09 15.83 4.92
N SER A 438 -11.08 16.59 5.39
CA SER A 438 -11.94 16.21 6.52
C SER A 438 -12.61 14.86 6.25
N SER A 439 -13.22 14.71 5.06
CA SER A 439 -13.81 13.43 4.63
C SER A 439 -12.79 12.30 4.58
N LEU A 440 -11.55 12.56 4.13
CA LEU A 440 -10.46 11.59 4.07
C LEU A 440 -10.08 11.09 5.47
N LEU A 441 -9.91 12.01 6.43
CA LEU A 441 -9.59 11.70 7.82
C LEU A 441 -10.70 10.91 8.49
N SER A 442 -11.97 11.27 8.28
CA SER A 442 -13.12 10.53 8.83
C SER A 442 -13.22 9.11 8.27
N LYS A 443 -12.97 8.91 6.96
CA LYS A 443 -12.94 7.58 6.35
C LYS A 443 -11.81 6.73 6.94
N PHE A 444 -10.64 7.32 7.13
CA PHE A 444 -9.53 6.61 7.76
C PHE A 444 -9.81 6.27 9.24
N GLU A 445 -10.44 7.18 9.99
CA GLU A 445 -10.85 6.91 11.37
C GLU A 445 -11.82 5.71 11.44
N LEU A 446 -12.75 5.58 10.49
CA LEU A 446 -13.66 4.44 10.41
C LEU A 446 -12.90 3.11 10.25
N ILE A 447 -11.87 3.08 9.41
CA ILE A 447 -11.01 1.90 9.21
C ILE A 447 -10.29 1.55 10.52
N CYS A 448 -9.68 2.52 11.20
CA CYS A 448 -9.01 2.30 12.47
C CYS A 448 -9.97 1.76 13.54
N ARG A 449 -11.20 2.30 13.62
CA ARG A 449 -12.23 1.83 14.55
C ARG A 449 -12.69 0.40 14.25
N SER A 450 -12.80 0.03 12.98
CA SER A 450 -13.12 -1.35 12.58
C SER A 450 -12.06 -2.33 13.10
N LYS A 451 -10.78 -2.01 12.89
CA LYS A 451 -9.65 -2.84 13.35
C LYS A 451 -9.54 -2.94 14.86
N LEU A 452 -9.83 -1.85 15.60
CA LEU A 452 -9.87 -1.88 17.06
C LEU A 452 -10.93 -2.85 17.58
N LYS A 453 -12.15 -2.80 17.03
CA LYS A 453 -13.22 -3.75 17.40
C LYS A 453 -12.82 -5.20 17.15
N LEU A 454 -12.14 -5.45 16.03
CA LEU A 454 -11.63 -6.78 15.71
C LEU A 454 -10.58 -7.23 16.73
N LEU A 455 -9.59 -6.40 17.03
CA LEU A 455 -8.54 -6.72 18.02
C LEU A 455 -9.11 -6.98 19.42
N GLU A 456 -10.12 -6.19 19.84
CA GLU A 456 -10.87 -6.44 21.09
C GLU A 456 -11.55 -7.81 21.07
N SER A 457 -12.21 -8.19 19.96
CA SER A 457 -12.84 -9.50 19.82
C SER A 457 -11.83 -10.66 19.88
N LEU A 458 -10.65 -10.48 19.28
CA LEU A 458 -9.56 -11.47 19.32
C LEU A 458 -9.00 -11.60 20.73
N LYS A 459 -8.80 -10.48 21.43
CA LYS A 459 -8.33 -10.47 22.82
C LYS A 459 -9.29 -11.21 23.74
N HIS A 460 -10.60 -11.07 23.55
CA HIS A 460 -11.61 -11.81 24.31
C HIS A 460 -11.67 -13.30 23.98
N SER A 461 -11.19 -13.69 22.81
CA SER A 461 -11.22 -15.08 22.33
C SER A 461 -10.01 -15.91 22.78
N ILE A 462 -8.95 -15.26 23.30
CA ILE A 462 -7.73 -15.88 23.85
C ILE A 462 -7.74 -15.81 25.36
#